data_AF-A0A238UZ55-F1
#
_entry.id   AF-A0A238UZ55-F1
#
_cell.length_a   1.000
_cell.length_b   1.000
_cell.length_c   1.000
_cell.angle_alpha   90.00
_cell.angle_beta   90.00
_cell.angle_gamma   90.00
#
_symmetry.space_group_name_H-M   'P 1'
#
loop_
_entity.id
_entity.type
_entity.pdbx_description
1 polymer ?
#
loop_
_entity_poly.entity_id
_entity_poly.type
_entity_poly.pdbx_seq_one_letter_code
_entity_poly.pdbx_strand_id
1 'polypeptide(L)'
;MDELRTVSGLPLKRIYRLFPTKEALVVAMLDRRDRRWRTSLAAHLDAEPDPRLRVLALFDWLGAWFAEPGFRGCAWVNAHGELGSSSPAIAEAARAHKRAFHDQVLALVSPVDTSAAEPVHLLAEGAIVVAGIQGDPTAAARARAGAMLLLDRTARA
;
A
#
# COMPACT_ATOMS: atom_id res chain seq x y z
N MET A 1 -2.92 25.11 -0.41
CA MET A 1 -2.10 25.66 -1.52
C MET A 1 -1.07 26.65 -1.02
N ASP A 2 -1.41 27.51 -0.06
CA ASP A 2 -0.42 28.41 0.54
C ASP A 2 0.72 27.67 1.22
N GLU A 3 0.41 26.65 2.03
CA GLU A 3 1.43 25.80 2.64
C GLU A 3 2.34 25.14 1.60
N LEU A 4 1.75 24.53 0.55
CA LEU A 4 2.49 23.95 -0.57
C LEU A 4 3.42 24.97 -1.24
N ARG A 5 2.95 26.20 -1.47
CA ARG A 5 3.76 27.30 -2.03
C ARG A 5 4.93 27.62 -1.10
N THR A 6 4.69 27.74 0.20
CA THR A 6 5.71 28.03 1.20
C THR A 6 6.78 26.94 1.25
N VAL A 7 6.39 25.66 1.35
CA VAL A 7 7.34 24.54 1.49
C VAL A 7 8.04 24.18 0.18
N SER A 8 7.43 24.40 -0.98
CA SER A 8 8.05 24.14 -2.29
C SER A 8 8.95 25.28 -2.79
N GLY A 9 8.79 26.49 -2.25
CA GLY A 9 9.45 27.70 -2.75
C GLY A 9 9.01 28.11 -4.17
N LEU A 10 8.00 27.45 -4.75
CA LEU A 10 7.55 27.73 -6.11
C LEU A 10 6.46 28.80 -6.12
N PRO A 11 6.50 29.79 -7.05
CA PRO A 11 5.39 30.70 -7.25
C PRO A 11 4.10 29.94 -7.59
N LEU A 12 2.95 30.39 -7.09
CA LEU A 12 1.65 29.73 -7.31
C LEU A 12 1.34 29.52 -8.81
N LYS A 13 1.68 30.49 -9.65
CA LYS A 13 1.56 30.41 -11.11
C LYS A 13 2.41 29.27 -11.71
N ARG A 14 3.57 28.96 -11.15
CA ARG A 14 4.41 27.83 -11.59
C ARG A 14 3.77 26.50 -11.17
N ILE A 15 3.24 26.41 -9.95
CA ILE A 15 2.57 25.19 -9.46
C ILE A 15 1.38 24.85 -10.37
N TYR A 16 0.50 25.82 -10.67
CA TYR A 16 -0.64 25.59 -11.55
C TYR A 16 -0.27 25.31 -13.01
N ARG A 17 0.89 25.78 -13.48
CA ARG A 17 1.42 25.41 -14.80
C ARG A 17 1.86 23.94 -14.86
N LEU A 18 2.35 23.39 -13.75
CA LEU A 18 2.73 21.97 -13.65
C LEU A 18 1.52 21.08 -13.38
N PHE A 19 0.60 21.55 -12.55
CA PHE A 19 -0.59 20.84 -12.12
C PHE A 19 -1.81 21.76 -12.24
N PRO A 20 -2.60 21.64 -13.33
CA PRO A 20 -3.69 22.58 -13.63
C PRO A 20 -4.73 22.72 -12.52
N THR A 21 -4.92 21.69 -11.70
CA THR A 21 -5.84 21.71 -10.55
C THR A 21 -5.21 21.09 -9.30
N LYS A 22 -5.86 21.27 -8.14
CA LYS A 22 -5.42 20.61 -6.90
C LYS A 22 -5.57 19.09 -7.00
N GLU A 23 -6.64 18.62 -7.64
CA GLU A 23 -6.90 17.21 -7.89
C GLU A 23 -5.81 16.61 -8.77
N ALA A 24 -5.40 17.32 -9.84
CA ALA A 24 -4.29 16.88 -10.70
C ALA A 24 -2.98 16.74 -9.92
N LEU A 25 -2.70 17.66 -8.97
CA LEU A 25 -1.56 17.54 -8.08
C LEU A 25 -1.67 16.33 -7.14
N VAL A 26 -2.84 16.09 -6.56
CA VAL A 26 -3.08 14.95 -5.65
C VAL A 26 -2.90 13.63 -6.40
N VAL A 27 -3.47 13.49 -7.59
CA VAL A 27 -3.31 12.28 -8.43
C VAL A 27 -1.84 12.07 -8.77
N ALA A 28 -1.12 13.11 -9.20
CA ALA A 28 0.31 13.00 -9.49
C ALA A 28 1.15 12.60 -8.26
N MET A 29 0.76 13.07 -7.06
CA MET A 29 1.38 12.66 -5.80
C MET A 29 1.11 11.19 -5.51
N LEU A 30 -0.14 10.73 -5.65
CA LEU A 30 -0.54 9.33 -5.45
C LEU A 30 0.19 8.40 -6.43
N ASP A 31 0.27 8.76 -7.71
CA ASP A 31 0.97 7.96 -8.73
C ASP A 31 2.47 7.84 -8.44
N ARG A 32 3.10 8.93 -8.02
CA ARG A 32 4.52 8.91 -7.63
C ARG A 32 4.72 8.02 -6.40
N ARG A 33 3.82 8.11 -5.42
CA ARG A 33 3.86 7.30 -4.21
C ARG A 33 3.66 5.81 -4.54
N ASP A 34 2.78 5.49 -5.48
CA ASP A 34 2.46 4.11 -5.88
C ASP A 34 3.69 3.43 -6.44
N ARG A 35 4.33 4.08 -7.42
CA ARG A 35 5.57 3.56 -8.03
C ARG A 35 6.63 3.31 -6.96
N ARG A 36 6.90 4.28 -6.09
CA ARG A 36 7.91 4.12 -5.03
C ARG A 36 7.57 2.99 -4.07
N TRP A 37 6.31 2.92 -3.64
CA TRP A 37 5.85 1.93 -2.66
C TRP A 37 5.92 0.52 -3.24
N ARG A 38 5.36 0.29 -4.43
CA ARG A 38 5.36 -1.03 -5.09
C ARG A 38 6.76 -1.48 -5.51
N THR A 39 7.62 -0.57 -5.99
CA THR A 39 9.03 -0.89 -6.29
C THR A 39 9.80 -1.29 -5.03
N SER A 40 9.60 -0.59 -3.91
CA SER A 40 10.23 -0.94 -2.63
C SER A 40 9.79 -2.31 -2.14
N LEU A 41 8.47 -2.59 -2.20
CA LEU A 41 7.93 -3.89 -1.84
C LEU A 41 8.49 -4.99 -2.74
N ALA A 42 8.46 -4.82 -4.07
CA ALA A 42 8.98 -5.80 -5.01
C ALA A 42 10.45 -6.12 -4.75
N ALA A 43 11.30 -5.10 -4.56
CA ALA A 43 12.72 -5.28 -4.26
C ALA A 43 12.96 -6.06 -2.95
N HIS A 44 12.13 -5.85 -1.93
CA HIS A 44 12.21 -6.61 -0.68
C HIS A 44 11.83 -8.08 -0.88
N LEU A 45 10.74 -8.35 -1.63
CA LEU A 45 10.27 -9.70 -1.90
C LEU A 45 11.25 -10.49 -2.78
N ASP A 46 11.85 -9.84 -3.78
CA ASP A 46 12.80 -10.48 -4.69
C ASP A 46 14.09 -10.96 -3.99
N ALA A 47 14.40 -10.40 -2.81
CA ALA A 47 15.55 -10.80 -2.00
C ALA A 47 15.35 -12.13 -1.25
N GLU A 48 14.12 -12.61 -1.11
CA GLU A 48 13.80 -13.87 -0.42
C GLU A 48 13.60 -14.99 -1.46
N PRO A 49 14.52 -15.96 -1.60
CA PRO A 49 14.42 -17.00 -2.63
C PRO A 49 13.33 -18.04 -2.36
N ASP A 50 12.96 -18.30 -1.11
CA ASP A 50 11.96 -19.31 -0.78
C ASP A 50 10.54 -18.76 -1.00
N PRO A 51 9.71 -19.37 -1.86
CA PRO A 51 8.38 -18.85 -2.18
C PRO A 51 7.47 -18.68 -0.95
N ARG A 52 7.53 -19.60 0.02
CA ARG A 52 6.70 -19.56 1.23
C ARG A 52 7.20 -18.45 2.16
N LEU A 53 8.51 -18.35 2.38
CA LEU A 53 9.08 -17.27 3.18
C LEU A 53 8.86 -15.91 2.52
N ARG A 54 8.85 -15.83 1.18
CA ARG A 54 8.56 -14.60 0.43
C ARG A 54 7.15 -14.09 0.70
N VAL A 55 6.16 -14.98 0.81
CA VAL A 55 4.81 -14.59 1.24
C VAL A 55 4.82 -13.98 2.64
N LEU A 56 5.63 -14.51 3.57
CA LEU A 56 5.75 -13.98 4.92
C LEU A 56 6.54 -12.66 4.97
N ALA A 57 7.54 -12.51 4.10
CA ALA A 57 8.36 -11.32 3.96
C ALA A 57 7.54 -10.08 3.54
N LEU A 58 6.39 -10.26 2.87
CA LEU A 58 5.42 -9.19 2.66
C LEU A 58 5.06 -8.49 3.97
N PHE A 59 4.79 -9.26 5.02
CA PHE A 59 4.39 -8.71 6.32
C PHE A 59 5.58 -8.14 7.09
N ASP A 60 6.77 -8.70 6.92
CA ASP A 60 7.99 -8.15 7.51
C ASP A 60 8.30 -6.76 6.92
N TRP A 61 8.13 -6.60 5.61
CA TRP A 61 8.21 -5.31 4.93
C TRP A 61 7.13 -4.32 5.40
N LEU A 62 5.87 -4.78 5.51
CA LEU A 62 4.79 -3.94 6.03
C LEU A 62 5.08 -3.45 7.46
N GLY A 63 5.61 -4.32 8.34
CA GLY A 63 5.97 -3.95 9.70
C GLY A 63 7.05 -2.88 9.73
N ALA A 64 8.09 -3.00 8.89
CA ALA A 64 9.11 -1.97 8.74
C ALA A 64 8.51 -0.65 8.24
N TRP A 65 7.63 -0.70 7.23
CA TRP A 65 6.95 0.48 6.70
C TRP A 65 6.04 1.16 7.74
N PHE A 66 5.32 0.38 8.56
CA PHE A 66 4.45 0.92 9.62
C PHE A 66 5.24 1.65 10.71
N ALA A 67 6.50 1.26 10.93
CA ALA A 67 7.39 1.86 11.91
C ALA A 67 8.10 3.14 11.40
N GLU A 68 7.96 3.49 10.12
CA GLU A 68 8.58 4.70 9.57
C GLU A 68 7.99 5.98 10.19
N PRO A 69 8.82 7.01 10.48
CA PRO A 69 8.32 8.31 10.91
C PRO A 69 7.32 8.91 9.92
N GLY A 70 6.16 9.32 10.42
CA GLY A 70 5.11 9.91 9.60
C GLY A 70 4.24 8.90 8.84
N PHE A 71 4.32 7.61 9.18
CA PHE A 71 3.32 6.64 8.76
C PHE A 71 1.93 7.05 9.28
N ARG A 72 0.94 7.06 8.36
CA ARG A 72 -0.45 7.50 8.63
C ARG A 72 -1.46 6.62 7.89
N GLY A 73 -1.13 5.33 7.74
CA GLY A 73 -1.92 4.38 6.97
C GLY A 73 -1.79 4.54 5.45
N CYS A 74 -2.77 3.98 4.73
CA CYS A 74 -2.80 3.97 3.27
C CYS A 74 -3.22 5.34 2.71
N ALA A 75 -2.31 6.01 2.00
CA ALA A 75 -2.58 7.31 1.39
C ALA A 75 -3.77 7.31 0.40
N TRP A 76 -3.98 6.20 -0.30
CA TRP A 76 -5.09 6.03 -1.25
C TRP A 76 -6.44 5.86 -0.56
N VAL A 77 -6.49 5.12 0.55
CA VAL A 77 -7.72 5.01 1.36
C VAL A 77 -8.09 6.38 1.93
N ASN A 78 -7.11 7.11 2.47
CA ASN A 78 -7.33 8.45 3.01
C ASN A 78 -7.84 9.42 1.93
N ALA A 79 -7.16 9.47 0.77
CA ALA A 79 -7.56 10.33 -0.34
C ALA A 79 -8.94 9.96 -0.92
N HIS A 80 -9.25 8.66 -1.01
CA HIS A 80 -10.56 8.19 -1.45
C HIS A 80 -11.67 8.56 -0.45
N GLY A 81 -11.42 8.41 0.85
CA GLY A 81 -12.37 8.79 1.89
C GLY A 81 -12.68 10.29 1.91
N GLU A 82 -11.69 11.13 1.66
CA GLU A 82 -11.86 12.59 1.66
C GLU A 82 -12.47 13.13 0.36
N LEU A 83 -12.04 12.62 -0.80
CA LEU A 83 -12.32 13.24 -2.11
C LEU A 83 -12.90 12.28 -3.14
N GLY A 84 -13.00 10.99 -2.86
CA GLY A 84 -13.40 9.97 -3.84
C GLY A 84 -14.84 10.10 -4.34
N SER A 85 -15.75 10.65 -3.53
CA SER A 85 -17.15 10.87 -3.92
C SER A 85 -17.33 12.07 -4.86
N SER A 86 -16.44 13.05 -4.81
CA SER A 86 -16.50 14.30 -5.58
C SER A 86 -15.45 14.37 -6.70
N SER A 87 -14.44 13.50 -6.69
CA SER A 87 -13.36 13.45 -7.67
C SER A 87 -13.20 12.05 -8.27
N PRO A 88 -13.77 11.78 -9.45
CA PRO A 88 -13.59 10.51 -10.16
C PRO A 88 -12.13 10.16 -10.42
N ALA A 89 -11.28 11.16 -10.65
CA ALA A 89 -9.85 10.96 -10.89
C ALA A 89 -9.12 10.42 -9.64
N ILE A 90 -9.42 10.94 -8.45
CA ILE A 90 -8.85 10.44 -7.20
C ILE A 90 -9.40 9.06 -6.87
N ALA A 91 -10.71 8.84 -7.09
CA ALA A 91 -11.31 7.53 -6.91
C ALA A 91 -10.65 6.48 -7.81
N GLU A 92 -10.37 6.82 -9.06
CA GLU A 92 -9.70 5.91 -9.98
C GLU A 92 -8.24 5.65 -9.61
N ALA A 93 -7.48 6.68 -9.23
CA ALA A 93 -6.11 6.51 -8.75
C ALA A 93 -6.04 5.59 -7.52
N ALA A 94 -6.99 5.71 -6.59
CA ALA A 94 -7.11 4.80 -5.45
C ALA A 94 -7.42 3.37 -5.89
N ARG A 95 -8.44 3.16 -6.74
CA ARG A 95 -8.78 1.82 -7.23
C ARG A 95 -7.65 1.17 -8.02
N ALA A 96 -6.93 1.94 -8.83
CA ALA A 96 -5.79 1.46 -9.59
C ALA A 96 -4.67 0.93 -8.68
N HIS A 97 -4.33 1.65 -7.60
CA HIS A 97 -3.38 1.17 -6.61
C HIS A 97 -3.86 -0.11 -5.92
N LYS A 98 -5.13 -0.16 -5.50
CA LYS A 98 -5.70 -1.34 -4.82
C LYS A 98 -5.69 -2.58 -5.71
N ARG A 99 -6.05 -2.44 -6.99
CA ARG A 99 -5.94 -3.51 -7.98
C ARG A 99 -4.49 -3.95 -8.18
N ALA A 100 -3.57 -3.01 -8.35
CA ALA A 100 -2.16 -3.33 -8.55
C ALA A 100 -1.54 -4.06 -7.34
N PHE A 101 -1.92 -3.69 -6.11
CA PHE A 101 -1.47 -4.38 -4.91
C PHE A 101 -2.13 -5.76 -4.76
N HIS A 102 -3.43 -5.88 -5.06
CA HIS A 102 -4.14 -7.16 -5.11
C HIS A 102 -3.47 -8.12 -6.10
N ASP A 103 -3.25 -7.70 -7.34
CA ASP A 103 -2.59 -8.50 -8.38
C ASP A 103 -1.18 -8.93 -7.95
N GLN A 104 -0.43 -8.04 -7.30
CA GLN A 104 0.91 -8.34 -6.79
C GLN A 104 0.88 -9.40 -5.68
N VAL A 105 -0.08 -9.33 -4.74
CA VAL A 105 -0.23 -10.34 -3.69
C VAL A 105 -0.71 -11.67 -4.26
N LEU A 106 -1.64 -11.66 -5.21
CA LEU A 106 -2.09 -12.89 -5.87
C LEU A 106 -0.95 -13.58 -6.62
N ALA A 107 -0.15 -12.82 -7.38
CA ALA A 107 1.02 -13.37 -8.08
C ALA A 107 2.07 -13.92 -7.11
N LEU A 108 2.21 -13.32 -5.92
CA LEU A 108 3.11 -13.78 -4.87
C LEU A 108 2.65 -15.09 -4.22
N VAL A 109 1.36 -15.20 -3.90
CA VAL A 109 0.83 -16.29 -3.05
C VAL A 109 0.38 -17.49 -3.87
N SER A 110 -0.19 -17.28 -5.06
CA SER A 110 -0.78 -18.37 -5.87
C SER A 110 0.20 -19.49 -6.24
N PRO A 111 1.51 -19.24 -6.51
CA PRO A 111 2.47 -20.32 -6.72
C PRO A 111 2.73 -21.20 -5.50
N VAL A 112 2.41 -20.70 -4.29
CA VAL A 112 2.53 -21.44 -3.04
C VAL A 112 1.21 -22.13 -2.70
N ASP A 113 0.12 -21.37 -2.73
CA ASP A 113 -1.24 -21.83 -2.44
C ASP A 113 -2.27 -20.81 -2.96
N THR A 114 -2.93 -21.14 -4.07
CA THR A 114 -4.00 -20.31 -4.65
C THR A 114 -5.14 -20.03 -3.67
N SER A 115 -5.48 -20.97 -2.79
CA SER A 115 -6.58 -20.79 -1.83
C SER A 115 -6.25 -19.77 -0.73
N ALA A 116 -4.97 -19.53 -0.46
CA ALA A 116 -4.50 -18.56 0.52
C ALA A 116 -4.37 -17.13 -0.05
N ALA A 117 -4.37 -16.95 -1.38
CA ALA A 117 -4.07 -15.66 -2.01
C ALA A 117 -5.01 -14.52 -1.57
N GLU A 118 -6.32 -14.73 -1.67
CA GLU A 118 -7.34 -13.74 -1.27
C GLU A 118 -7.30 -13.46 0.24
N PRO A 119 -7.31 -14.46 1.14
CA PRO A 119 -7.14 -14.23 2.58
C PRO A 119 -5.86 -13.47 2.93
N VAL A 120 -4.72 -13.79 2.30
CA VAL A 120 -3.44 -13.10 2.56
C VAL A 120 -3.52 -11.64 2.13
N HIS A 121 -4.12 -11.34 0.97
CA HIS A 121 -4.36 -9.97 0.55
C HIS A 121 -5.22 -9.20 1.57
N LEU A 122 -6.33 -9.80 2.04
CA LEU A 122 -7.19 -9.17 3.05
C LEU A 122 -6.46 -8.96 4.38
N LEU A 123 -5.60 -9.89 4.81
CA LEU A 123 -4.78 -9.74 6.01
C LEU A 123 -3.80 -8.57 5.87
N ALA A 124 -3.14 -8.44 4.71
CA ALA A 124 -2.24 -7.32 4.45
C ALA A 124 -2.99 -5.98 4.48
N GLU A 125 -4.13 -5.89 3.81
CA GLU A 125 -4.98 -4.70 3.80
C GLU A 125 -5.49 -4.32 5.19
N GLY A 126 -5.96 -5.32 5.95
CA GLY A 126 -6.41 -5.13 7.33
C GLY A 126 -5.28 -4.64 8.23
N ALA A 127 -4.07 -5.19 8.09
CA ALA A 127 -2.90 -4.75 8.86
C ALA A 127 -2.57 -3.28 8.58
N ILE A 128 -2.63 -2.83 7.33
CA ILE A 128 -2.37 -1.43 6.94
C ILE A 128 -3.38 -0.48 7.60
N VAL A 129 -4.66 -0.84 7.60
CA VAL A 129 -5.72 -0.03 8.23
C VAL A 129 -5.55 0.00 9.74
N VAL A 130 -5.37 -1.15 10.39
CA VAL A 130 -5.20 -1.24 11.85
C VAL A 130 -3.99 -0.44 12.30
N ALA A 131 -2.83 -0.63 11.66
CA ALA A 131 -1.63 0.13 11.98
C ALA A 131 -1.83 1.63 11.77
N GLY A 132 -2.51 2.03 10.69
CA GLY A 132 -2.76 3.43 10.38
C GLY A 132 -3.66 4.16 11.38
N ILE A 133 -4.64 3.45 11.96
CA ILE A 133 -5.58 4.01 12.93
C ILE A 133 -5.08 3.91 14.36
N GLN A 134 -4.50 2.76 14.73
CA GLN A 134 -4.08 2.50 16.11
C GLN A 134 -2.63 2.93 16.39
N GLY A 135 -1.85 3.24 15.35
CA GLY A 135 -0.42 3.53 15.48
C GLY A 135 0.40 2.32 15.93
N ASP A 136 -0.10 1.11 15.70
CA ASP A 136 0.51 -0.15 16.14
C ASP A 136 1.19 -0.88 14.97
N PRO A 137 2.53 -0.80 14.83
CA PRO A 137 3.25 -1.51 13.78
C PRO A 137 3.19 -3.04 13.93
N THR A 138 2.87 -3.55 15.13
CA THR A 138 2.80 -5.00 15.37
C THR A 138 1.59 -5.66 14.69
N ALA A 139 0.66 -4.87 14.13
CA ALA A 139 -0.42 -5.38 13.28
C ALA A 139 0.11 -6.23 12.11
N ALA A 140 1.26 -5.87 11.53
CA ALA A 140 1.89 -6.66 10.48
C ALA A 140 2.33 -8.05 10.98
N ALA A 141 2.91 -8.14 12.17
CA ALA A 141 3.33 -9.41 12.77
C ALA A 141 2.13 -10.33 13.08
N ARG A 142 1.00 -9.77 13.53
CA ARG A 142 -0.24 -10.54 13.74
C ARG A 142 -0.80 -11.06 12.41
N ALA A 143 -0.81 -10.23 11.37
CA ALA A 143 -1.23 -10.65 10.04
C ALA A 143 -0.30 -11.72 9.44
N ARG A 144 1.02 -11.61 9.66
CA ARG A 144 2.01 -12.63 9.32
C ARG A 144 1.70 -13.98 9.97
N ALA A 145 1.42 -13.99 11.27
CA ALA A 145 1.04 -15.21 11.99
C ALA A 145 -0.25 -15.83 11.42
N GLY A 146 -1.24 -15.00 11.05
CA GLY A 146 -2.44 -15.44 10.35
C GLY A 146 -2.13 -16.09 8.99
N ALA A 147 -1.27 -15.46 8.19
CA ALA A 147 -0.84 -16.00 6.90
C ALA A 147 -0.09 -17.33 7.06
N MET A 148 0.80 -17.46 8.06
CA MET A 148 1.47 -18.73 8.36
C MET A 148 0.47 -19.86 8.63
N LEU A 149 -0.55 -19.60 9.45
CA LEU A 149 -1.58 -20.59 9.78
C LEU A 149 -2.39 -21.02 8.55
N LEU A 150 -2.69 -20.08 7.63
CA LEU A 150 -3.37 -20.41 6.37
C LEU A 150 -2.50 -21.34 5.52
N LEU A 151 -1.24 -20.98 5.34
CA LEU A 151 -0.31 -21.75 4.52
C LEU A 151 0.08 -23.10 5.18
N ASP A 152 -0.01 -23.25 6.50
CA ASP A 152 0.24 -24.52 7.22
C ASP A 152 -0.94 -25.49 7.13
N ARG A 153 -2.18 -24.99 7.03
CA ARG A 153 -3.38 -25.83 6.91
C ARG A 153 -3.41 -26.57 5.58
N THR A 154 -3.05 -25.89 4.50
CA THR A 154 -3.06 -26.47 3.15
C THR A 154 -1.93 -27.48 2.95
N ALA A 155 -0.78 -27.29 3.59
CA ALA A 155 0.31 -28.27 3.55
C ALA A 155 -0.04 -29.64 4.16
N ARG A 156 -1.17 -29.73 4.90
CA ARG A 156 -1.67 -30.96 5.54
C ARG A 156 -2.90 -31.56 4.84
N ALA A 157 -3.44 -30.89 3.84
CA ALA A 157 -4.58 -31.35 3.04
C ALA A 157 -4.10 -32.05 1.76
#